data_AF-A0A316HYU2-F1
#
_entry.id   AF-A0A316HYU2-F1
#
_cell.length_a   1.000
_cell.length_b   1.000
_cell.length_c   1.000
_cell.angle_alpha   90.00
_cell.angle_beta   90.00
_cell.angle_gamma   90.00
#
_symmetry.space_group_name_H-M   'P 1'
#
loop_
_entity.id
_entity.type
_entity.pdbx_description
1 polymer ?
#
loop_
_entity_poly.entity_id
_entity_poly.type
_entity_poly.pdbx_seq_one_letter_code
_entity_poly.pdbx_strand_id
1 'polypeptide(L)'
;MDTHEKQHDEHIGREAVMAETATTTEQTEARFEGDQWVFLIDPAWQAEQPEPAEGEERPRPPLEVVVGGWFVEQDGTTSRFHANPDYLPTRPDSPTDPVDATLQMVTRGEAEPGELLSIMTEGSVFGLAVTEENTPVVVMSPDEVPCVVVATAPAHSRRIAEIKELDNIAAWAEVSLEQLVGLLPEEGVDVLLNAGAPASMRLIAAALRQALAEAPKPEAAAPEGEDADGRPATEAEAPKSQAKKAKPEAAAG
;
A
#
# COMPACT_ATOMS: atom_id res chain seq x y z
N MET A 1 -71.66 -34.33 41.82
CA MET A 1 -71.59 -33.60 40.55
C MET A 1 -70.11 -33.40 40.26
N ASP A 2 -69.42 -34.52 40.01
CA ASP A 2 -69.30 -35.23 38.72
C ASP A 2 -68.04 -34.73 37.99
N THR A 3 -66.93 -35.45 38.12
CA THR A 3 -66.43 -36.51 37.22
C THR A 3 -65.73 -35.94 35.97
N HIS A 4 -64.40 -35.99 35.96
CA HIS A 4 -63.49 -36.47 34.88
C HIS A 4 -62.09 -35.84 35.09
N GLU A 5 -60.99 -36.54 35.42
CA GLU A 5 -60.43 -37.83 34.99
C GLU A 5 -59.96 -37.83 33.52
N LYS A 6 -58.65 -37.60 33.28
CA LYS A 6 -57.67 -38.47 32.55
C LYS A 6 -56.39 -37.71 32.13
N GLN A 7 -55.21 -38.15 32.59
CA GLN A 7 -54.19 -39.02 31.92
C GLN A 7 -53.40 -38.28 30.82
N HIS A 8 -52.08 -38.35 30.64
CA HIS A 8 -50.96 -39.23 31.02
C HIS A 8 -49.73 -38.34 31.32
N ASP A 9 -48.81 -38.61 32.26
CA ASP A 9 -47.96 -39.78 32.52
C ASP A 9 -46.71 -39.89 31.61
N GLU A 10 -45.56 -39.83 32.29
CA GLU A 10 -44.22 -40.37 32.02
C GLU A 10 -43.58 -40.30 30.62
N HIS A 11 -42.38 -39.71 30.52
CA HIS A 11 -41.17 -40.54 30.67
C HIS A 11 -39.86 -39.74 30.84
N ILE A 12 -39.02 -40.34 31.67
CA ILE A 12 -37.65 -40.04 32.09
C ILE A 12 -36.63 -40.11 30.93
N GLY A 13 -35.72 -39.12 30.88
CA GLY A 13 -34.26 -39.32 30.98
C GLY A 13 -33.38 -39.59 29.75
N ARG A 14 -32.22 -38.90 29.76
CA ARG A 14 -30.98 -39.07 28.94
C ARG A 14 -31.14 -38.60 27.48
N GLU A 15 -30.20 -37.89 26.86
CA GLU A 15 -28.74 -37.99 26.86
C GLU A 15 -28.08 -36.63 26.62
N ALA A 16 -26.90 -36.45 27.21
CA ALA A 16 -25.91 -35.50 26.74
C ALA A 16 -25.32 -36.05 25.43
N VAL A 17 -25.38 -35.28 24.35
CA VAL A 17 -24.63 -35.55 23.12
C VAL A 17 -24.23 -34.20 22.52
N MET A 18 -22.92 -33.91 22.60
CA MET A 18 -22.05 -33.34 21.56
C MET A 18 -22.41 -31.93 21.04
N ALA A 19 -21.59 -30.93 21.35
CA ALA A 19 -20.33 -30.60 20.68
C ALA A 19 -20.55 -29.58 19.55
N GLU A 20 -19.67 -28.57 19.58
CA GLU A 20 -19.28 -27.74 18.44
C GLU A 20 -20.41 -27.14 17.60
N THR A 21 -20.77 -25.91 17.94
CA THR A 21 -20.90 -24.91 16.88
C THR A 21 -19.71 -23.98 17.01
N ALA A 22 -18.59 -24.42 16.43
CA ALA A 22 -17.60 -23.49 15.96
C ALA A 22 -18.33 -22.54 15.00
N THR A 23 -18.45 -21.28 15.40
CA THR A 23 -18.81 -20.20 14.49
C THR A 23 -17.65 -20.08 13.52
N THR A 24 -17.67 -20.89 12.46
CA THR A 24 -16.82 -20.69 11.29
C THR A 24 -17.21 -19.33 10.73
N THR A 25 -16.42 -18.32 11.05
CA THR A 25 -16.31 -17.12 10.23
C THR A 25 -15.76 -17.59 8.90
N GLU A 26 -16.63 -18.02 7.98
CA GLU A 26 -16.31 -18.06 6.57
C GLU A 26 -16.07 -16.60 6.18
N GLN A 27 -14.80 -16.16 6.27
CA GLN A 27 -14.31 -15.11 5.40
C GLN A 27 -14.60 -15.63 4.00
N THR A 28 -15.70 -15.15 3.42
CA THR A 28 -15.94 -15.33 2.00
C THR A 28 -14.82 -14.59 1.30
N GLU A 29 -13.77 -15.31 0.89
CA GLU A 29 -12.81 -14.82 -0.08
C GLU A 29 -13.64 -14.38 -1.29
N ALA A 30 -13.70 -13.06 -1.51
CA ALA A 30 -14.40 -12.50 -2.65
C ALA A 30 -13.70 -13.00 -3.92
N ARG A 31 -14.21 -14.09 -4.51
CA ARG A 31 -13.77 -14.54 -5.83
C ARG A 31 -14.32 -13.56 -6.86
N PHE A 32 -13.44 -12.74 -7.38
CA PHE A 32 -13.73 -11.78 -8.43
C PHE A 32 -13.96 -12.50 -9.77
N GLU A 33 -14.93 -12.04 -10.56
CA GLU A 33 -15.19 -12.53 -11.92
C GLU A 33 -14.12 -12.00 -12.89
N GLY A 34 -12.87 -12.42 -12.69
CA GLY A 34 -11.70 -11.95 -13.42
C GLY A 34 -11.01 -10.74 -12.78
N ASP A 35 -9.88 -10.36 -13.38
CA ASP A 35 -9.05 -9.27 -12.89
C ASP A 35 -9.81 -7.93 -12.93
N GLN A 36 -9.75 -7.17 -11.85
CA GLN A 36 -10.49 -5.91 -11.75
C GLN A 36 -9.80 -4.88 -10.87
N TRP A 37 -10.14 -3.61 -11.10
CA TRP A 37 -9.73 -2.51 -10.23
C TRP A 37 -10.74 -2.30 -9.11
N VAL A 38 -10.24 -2.23 -7.88
CA VAL A 38 -11.00 -1.79 -6.71
C VAL A 38 -10.53 -0.39 -6.34
N PHE A 39 -11.45 0.58 -6.34
CA PHE A 39 -11.16 1.98 -6.09
C PHE A 39 -11.54 2.40 -4.67
N LEU A 40 -10.66 3.19 -4.06
CA LEU A 40 -10.95 3.92 -2.83
C LEU A 40 -11.49 5.30 -3.17
N ILE A 41 -12.72 5.59 -2.73
CA ILE A 41 -13.35 6.91 -2.85
C ILE A 41 -13.09 7.69 -1.57
N ASP A 42 -12.89 9.01 -1.67
CA ASP A 42 -12.73 9.89 -0.51
C ASP A 42 -13.92 9.69 0.45
N PRO A 43 -13.68 9.26 1.70
CA PRO A 43 -14.74 9.02 2.68
C PRO A 43 -15.57 10.27 3.00
N ALA A 44 -15.01 11.46 2.77
CA ALA A 44 -15.71 12.72 2.98
C ALA A 44 -16.57 13.15 1.79
N TRP A 45 -16.43 12.50 0.63
CA TRP A 45 -17.21 12.83 -0.56
C TRP A 45 -18.67 12.38 -0.40
N GLN A 46 -19.59 13.26 -0.77
CA GLN A 46 -21.00 12.96 -0.91
C GLN A 46 -21.43 13.37 -2.32
N ALA A 47 -22.25 12.54 -2.97
CA ALA A 47 -22.82 12.90 -4.26
C ALA A 47 -23.65 14.19 -4.12
N GLU A 48 -23.45 15.15 -5.02
CA GLU A 48 -24.20 16.40 -5.02
C GLU A 48 -25.68 16.21 -5.37
N GLN A 49 -26.04 15.05 -5.94
CA GLN A 49 -27.40 14.66 -6.29
C GLN A 49 -28.04 13.87 -5.13
N PRO A 50 -29.34 14.07 -4.83
CA PRO A 50 -30.06 13.22 -3.89
C PRO A 50 -30.02 11.75 -4.34
N GLU A 51 -30.27 10.83 -3.39
CA GLU A 51 -30.36 9.40 -3.69
C GLU A 51 -31.20 9.17 -4.95
N PRO A 52 -30.69 8.41 -5.93
CA PRO A 52 -31.39 8.18 -7.18
C PRO A 52 -32.80 7.64 -6.89
N ALA A 53 -33.78 8.05 -7.71
CA ALA A 53 -35.11 7.44 -7.61
C ALA A 53 -34.99 5.92 -7.83
N GLU A 54 -35.91 5.13 -7.26
CA GLU A 54 -35.87 3.67 -7.43
C GLU A 54 -35.78 3.30 -8.92
N GLY A 55 -34.67 2.65 -9.31
CA GLY A 55 -34.39 2.25 -10.69
C GLY A 55 -33.47 3.18 -11.49
N GLU A 56 -33.00 4.29 -10.91
CA GLU A 56 -31.98 5.14 -11.52
C GLU A 56 -30.57 4.71 -11.09
N GLU A 57 -29.61 4.79 -12.02
CA GLU A 57 -28.21 4.50 -11.73
C GLU A 57 -27.63 5.62 -10.85
N ARG A 58 -26.94 5.23 -9.78
CA ARG A 58 -26.23 6.18 -8.92
C ARG A 58 -25.14 6.88 -9.75
N PRO A 59 -25.01 8.22 -9.68
CA PRO A 59 -23.97 8.93 -10.39
C PRO A 59 -22.60 8.37 -10.00
N ARG A 60 -21.77 8.08 -11.01
CA ARG A 60 -20.40 7.63 -10.80
C ARG A 60 -19.57 8.76 -10.17
N PRO A 61 -18.72 8.45 -9.17
CA PRO A 61 -17.84 9.46 -8.59
C PRO A 61 -16.90 10.02 -9.69
N PRO A 62 -16.67 11.34 -9.72
CA PRO A 62 -15.68 11.94 -10.61
C PRO A 62 -14.27 11.47 -10.23
N LEU A 63 -13.31 11.58 -11.16
CA LEU A 63 -11.96 11.07 -10.92
C LEU A 63 -11.26 11.79 -9.75
N GLU A 64 -11.54 13.08 -9.59
CA GLU A 64 -10.94 13.97 -8.60
C GLU A 64 -11.28 13.56 -7.15
N VAL A 65 -12.27 12.70 -6.93
CA VAL A 65 -12.66 12.19 -5.60
C VAL A 65 -12.23 10.73 -5.38
N VAL A 66 -11.63 10.11 -6.38
CA VAL A 66 -11.02 8.78 -6.27
C VAL A 66 -9.62 8.95 -5.69
N VAL A 67 -9.37 8.42 -4.49
CA VAL A 67 -8.08 8.47 -3.81
C VAL A 67 -7.04 7.65 -4.58
N GLY A 68 -7.46 6.49 -5.09
CA GLY A 68 -6.61 5.55 -5.82
C GLY A 68 -7.27 4.18 -5.88
N GLY A 69 -6.48 3.14 -6.16
CA GLY A 69 -7.01 1.78 -6.18
C GLY A 69 -5.96 0.69 -6.19
N TRP A 70 -6.46 -0.54 -6.04
CA TRP A 70 -5.70 -1.78 -6.17
C TRP A 70 -6.18 -2.50 -7.43
N PHE A 71 -5.25 -3.09 -8.16
CA PHE A 71 -5.58 -4.10 -9.14
C PHE A 71 -5.69 -5.43 -8.42
N VAL A 72 -6.80 -6.14 -8.59
CA VAL A 72 -7.04 -7.43 -7.97
C VAL A 72 -7.11 -8.47 -9.07
N GLU A 73 -6.21 -9.44 -9.01
CA GLU A 73 -6.17 -10.57 -9.93
C GLU A 73 -7.31 -11.54 -9.64
N GLN A 74 -7.66 -12.38 -10.62
CA GLN A 74 -8.73 -13.36 -10.50
C GLN A 74 -8.56 -14.32 -9.31
N ASP A 75 -7.32 -14.61 -8.90
CA ASP A 75 -7.02 -15.46 -7.75
C ASP A 75 -7.19 -14.75 -6.39
N GLY A 76 -7.52 -13.46 -6.42
CA GLY A 76 -7.68 -12.60 -5.24
C GLY A 76 -6.41 -11.86 -4.82
N THR A 77 -5.28 -12.10 -5.49
CA THR A 77 -4.03 -11.37 -5.23
C THR A 77 -4.21 -9.89 -5.53
N THR A 78 -3.86 -9.05 -4.56
CA THR A 78 -3.95 -7.60 -4.71
C THR A 78 -2.58 -7.02 -5.05
N SER A 79 -2.54 -6.13 -6.05
CA SER A 79 -1.37 -5.32 -6.33
C SER A 79 -1.11 -4.34 -5.19
N ARG A 80 0.00 -3.60 -5.24
CA ARG A 80 0.14 -2.40 -4.39
C ARG A 80 -0.96 -1.38 -4.65
N PHE A 81 -1.14 -0.46 -3.72
CA PHE A 81 -2.01 0.70 -3.92
C PHE A 81 -1.40 1.66 -4.96
N HIS A 82 -2.24 2.10 -5.90
CA HIS A 82 -1.91 3.12 -6.88
C HIS A 82 -2.68 4.40 -6.55
N ALA A 83 -1.97 5.38 -5.96
CA ALA A 83 -2.54 6.69 -5.68
C ALA A 83 -2.92 7.41 -7.00
N ASN A 84 -4.09 8.03 -7.02
CA ASN A 84 -4.55 8.80 -8.16
C ASN A 84 -3.88 10.19 -8.17
N PRO A 85 -3.07 10.55 -9.18
CA PRO A 85 -2.46 11.87 -9.26
C PRO A 85 -3.48 13.00 -9.34
N ASP A 86 -4.67 12.76 -9.90
CA ASP A 86 -5.72 13.77 -10.08
C ASP A 86 -6.61 13.93 -8.84
N TYR A 87 -6.36 13.14 -7.78
CA TYR A 87 -7.12 13.25 -6.54
C TYR A 87 -6.98 14.63 -5.88
N LEU A 88 -8.12 15.23 -5.54
CA LEU A 88 -8.26 16.47 -4.81
C LEU A 88 -9.01 16.18 -3.50
N PRO A 89 -8.30 16.15 -2.34
CA PRO A 89 -8.93 15.89 -1.05
C PRO A 89 -10.14 16.80 -0.79
N THR A 90 -11.30 16.22 -0.50
CA THR A 90 -12.55 16.96 -0.23
C THR A 90 -12.40 17.82 1.01
N ARG A 91 -11.61 17.35 1.98
CA ARG A 91 -11.27 18.06 3.21
C ARG A 91 -9.77 18.02 3.47
N PRO A 92 -9.22 18.97 4.27
CA PRO A 92 -7.81 18.95 4.65
C PRO A 92 -7.37 17.67 5.39
N ASP A 93 -8.31 16.98 6.03
CA ASP A 93 -8.13 15.72 6.77
C ASP A 93 -8.52 14.47 5.97
N SER A 94 -8.96 14.60 4.71
CA SER A 94 -9.24 13.43 3.88
C SER A 94 -7.95 12.65 3.59
N PRO A 95 -7.93 11.32 3.77
CA PRO A 95 -6.75 10.51 3.50
C PRO A 95 -6.37 10.55 2.02
N THR A 96 -5.07 10.55 1.73
CA THR A 96 -4.53 10.58 0.36
C THR A 96 -4.08 9.23 -0.17
N ASP A 97 -3.87 8.28 0.74
CA ASP A 97 -3.41 6.92 0.49
C ASP A 97 -3.54 6.11 1.80
N PRO A 98 -3.37 4.77 1.76
CA PRO A 98 -3.45 3.94 2.96
C PRO A 98 -2.42 4.27 4.05
N VAL A 99 -1.20 4.70 3.68
CA VAL A 99 -0.18 5.11 4.65
C VAL A 99 -0.63 6.38 5.37
N ASP A 100 -1.12 7.38 4.63
CA ASP A 100 -1.65 8.62 5.20
C ASP A 100 -2.88 8.36 6.09
N ALA A 101 -3.78 7.47 5.68
CA ALA A 101 -4.94 7.08 6.50
C ALA A 101 -4.49 6.50 7.86
N THR A 102 -3.55 5.56 7.84
CA THR A 102 -3.02 4.95 9.08
C THR A 102 -2.21 5.95 9.89
N LEU A 103 -1.44 6.82 9.24
CA LEU A 103 -0.68 7.89 9.89
C LEU A 103 -1.58 8.84 10.69
N GLN A 104 -2.73 9.20 10.11
CA GLN A 104 -3.75 9.98 10.80
C GLN A 104 -4.34 9.21 11.99
N MET A 105 -4.64 7.91 11.83
CA MET A 105 -5.15 7.07 12.93
C MET A 105 -4.14 6.97 14.08
N VAL A 106 -2.85 6.74 13.79
CA VAL A 106 -1.77 6.71 14.80
C VAL A 106 -1.69 8.04 15.55
N THR A 107 -1.79 9.17 14.82
CA THR A 107 -1.75 10.51 15.42
C THR A 107 -2.96 10.77 16.34
N ARG A 108 -4.12 10.16 16.05
CA ARG A 108 -5.32 10.19 16.91
C ARG A 108 -5.32 9.15 18.02
N GLY A 109 -4.34 8.23 18.05
CA GLY A 109 -4.28 7.10 18.98
C GLY A 109 -5.31 6.00 18.69
N GLU A 110 -5.75 5.91 17.43
CA GLU A 110 -6.73 4.92 16.93
C GLU A 110 -6.05 3.69 16.30
N ALA A 111 -4.75 3.75 16.04
CA ALA A 111 -3.92 2.67 15.51
C ALA A 111 -2.54 2.66 16.17
N GLU A 112 -1.89 1.50 16.21
CA GLU A 112 -0.54 1.37 16.76
C GLU A 112 0.54 1.74 15.72
N PRO A 113 1.69 2.30 16.13
CA PRO A 113 2.79 2.62 15.21
C PRO A 113 3.31 1.43 14.39
N GLY A 114 3.16 0.21 14.91
CA GLY A 114 3.51 -1.01 14.19
C GLY A 114 2.67 -1.24 12.93
N GLU A 115 1.38 -0.87 12.96
CA GLU A 115 0.48 -1.02 11.81
C GLU A 115 0.88 -0.09 10.66
N LEU A 116 1.32 1.14 10.99
CA LEU A 116 1.89 2.06 10.01
C LEU A 116 3.12 1.46 9.33
N LEU A 117 4.04 0.87 10.10
CA LEU A 117 5.25 0.27 9.56
C LEU A 117 4.96 -0.95 8.67
N SER A 118 3.96 -1.77 9.03
CA SER A 118 3.48 -2.88 8.19
C SER A 118 3.01 -2.39 6.82
N ILE A 119 2.09 -1.41 6.78
CA ILE A 119 1.56 -0.87 5.52
C ILE A 119 2.63 -0.19 4.68
N MET A 120 3.60 0.48 5.32
CA MET A 120 4.74 1.06 4.61
C MET A 120 5.64 0.00 3.97
N THR A 121 5.74 -1.19 4.57
CA THR A 121 6.58 -2.30 4.08
C THR A 121 5.90 -3.14 3.00
N GLU A 122 4.56 -3.21 3.00
CA GLU A 122 3.75 -4.03 2.07
C GLU A 122 3.66 -3.49 0.62
N GLY A 123 4.69 -2.76 0.16
CA GLY A 123 4.80 -2.31 -1.24
C GLY A 123 4.30 -0.90 -1.50
N SER A 124 4.27 -0.05 -0.48
CA SER A 124 4.04 1.39 -0.64
C SER A 124 5.18 2.05 -1.43
N VAL A 125 4.82 2.96 -2.33
CA VAL A 125 5.77 3.80 -3.09
C VAL A 125 5.71 5.20 -2.51
N PHE A 126 6.89 5.77 -2.26
CA PHE A 126 7.03 7.09 -1.69
C PHE A 126 7.66 8.04 -2.71
N GLY A 127 7.24 9.30 -2.69
CA GLY A 127 7.93 10.37 -3.37
C GLY A 127 9.02 10.94 -2.47
N LEU A 128 10.29 10.73 -2.82
CA LEU A 128 11.43 11.39 -2.19
C LEU A 128 11.72 12.71 -2.90
N ALA A 129 11.73 13.81 -2.15
CA ALA A 129 12.09 15.12 -2.71
C ALA A 129 13.59 15.15 -3.06
N VAL A 130 13.93 15.56 -4.28
CA VAL A 130 15.32 15.67 -4.75
C VAL A 130 15.64 17.04 -5.35
N THR A 131 16.90 17.46 -5.22
CA THR A 131 17.45 18.68 -5.84
C THR A 131 17.71 18.50 -7.33
N GLU A 132 18.12 19.55 -8.04
CA GLU A 132 18.52 19.49 -9.46
C GLU A 132 19.67 18.50 -9.72
N GLU A 133 20.53 18.28 -8.72
CA GLU A 133 21.63 17.31 -8.75
C GLU A 133 21.18 15.87 -8.45
N ASN A 134 19.87 15.61 -8.33
CA ASN A 134 19.29 14.34 -7.90
C ASN A 134 19.78 13.90 -6.50
N THR A 135 19.98 14.85 -5.60
CA THR A 135 20.31 14.55 -4.19
C THR A 135 19.10 14.73 -3.28
N PRO A 136 18.89 13.90 -2.24
CA PRO A 136 17.76 14.06 -1.34
C PRO A 136 17.73 15.44 -0.68
N VAL A 137 16.56 16.08 -0.68
CA VAL A 137 16.34 17.35 0.03
C VAL A 137 16.27 17.06 1.52
N VAL A 138 17.20 17.64 2.29
CA VAL A 138 17.29 17.53 3.74
C VAL A 138 16.90 18.85 4.39
N VAL A 139 15.98 18.79 5.35
CA VAL A 139 15.51 19.94 6.13
C VAL A 139 15.56 19.67 7.62
N MET A 140 15.53 20.73 8.42
CA MET A 140 15.37 20.59 9.87
C MET A 140 13.90 20.37 10.20
N SER A 141 13.60 19.31 10.95
CA SER A 141 12.30 19.12 11.57
C SER A 141 12.05 20.19 12.66
N PRO A 142 10.81 20.32 13.16
CA PRO A 142 10.49 21.27 14.24
C PRO A 142 11.28 21.07 15.54
N ASP A 143 11.81 19.87 15.76
CA ASP A 143 12.69 19.49 16.87
C ASP A 143 14.18 19.48 16.50
N GLU A 144 14.55 20.19 15.44
CA GLU A 144 15.94 20.48 15.02
C GLU A 144 16.74 19.23 14.60
N VAL A 145 16.06 18.19 14.11
CA VAL A 145 16.69 16.97 13.57
C VAL A 145 16.71 17.03 12.03
N PRO A 146 17.85 16.79 11.37
CA PRO A 146 17.91 16.70 9.92
C PRO A 146 17.03 15.56 9.41
N CYS A 147 16.17 15.83 8.44
CA CYS A 147 15.25 14.86 7.86
C CYS A 147 15.21 14.97 6.34
N VAL A 148 15.19 13.84 5.63
CA VAL A 148 14.80 13.83 4.21
C VAL A 148 13.29 14.06 4.08
N VAL A 149 12.87 14.81 3.07
CA VAL A 149 11.44 15.09 2.84
C VAL A 149 10.82 14.01 1.95
N VAL A 150 9.75 13.39 2.45
CA VAL A 150 9.07 12.28 1.77
C VAL A 150 7.56 12.50 1.75
N ALA A 151 6.93 12.23 0.62
CA ALA A 151 5.48 12.26 0.42
C ALA A 151 4.94 10.84 0.19
N THR A 152 3.82 10.50 0.83
CA THR A 152 3.15 9.20 0.64
C THR A 152 2.25 9.16 -0.59
N ALA A 153 1.85 10.34 -1.10
CA ALA A 153 1.01 10.47 -2.29
C ALA A 153 1.28 11.77 -3.06
N PRO A 154 0.91 11.84 -4.36
CA PRO A 154 1.08 13.06 -5.18
C PRO A 154 0.41 14.31 -4.60
N ALA A 155 -0.70 14.15 -3.89
CA ALA A 155 -1.39 15.26 -3.21
C ALA A 155 -0.49 15.94 -2.15
N HIS A 156 0.32 15.15 -1.42
CA HIS A 156 1.30 15.69 -0.47
C HIS A 156 2.47 16.34 -1.18
N SER A 157 2.98 15.75 -2.27
CA SER A 157 4.03 16.36 -3.08
C SER A 157 3.66 17.76 -3.59
N ARG A 158 2.42 17.94 -4.06
CA ARG A 158 1.88 19.26 -4.46
C ARG A 158 1.86 20.24 -3.29
N ARG A 159 1.32 19.83 -2.13
CA ARG A 159 1.27 20.65 -0.93
C ARG A 159 2.65 21.10 -0.48
N ILE A 160 3.61 20.18 -0.48
CA ILE A 160 4.99 20.46 -0.06
C ILE A 160 5.66 21.46 -1.01
N ALA A 161 5.39 21.36 -2.32
CA ALA A 161 5.91 22.31 -3.31
C ALA A 161 5.39 23.76 -3.12
N GLU A 162 4.34 23.98 -2.33
CA GLU A 162 3.83 25.32 -1.98
C GLU A 162 4.55 25.93 -0.76
N ILE A 163 5.34 25.14 -0.02
CA ILE A 163 6.09 25.59 1.15
C ILE A 163 7.30 26.40 0.68
N LYS A 164 7.34 27.69 1.01
CA LYS A 164 8.38 28.62 0.52
C LYS A 164 9.78 28.25 0.99
N GLU A 165 9.89 27.65 2.16
CA GLU A 165 11.15 27.21 2.76
C GLU A 165 11.73 25.97 2.06
N LEU A 166 10.99 25.35 1.14
CA LEU A 166 11.34 24.13 0.38
C LEU A 166 11.41 24.40 -1.13
N ASP A 167 11.93 25.55 -1.54
CA ASP A 167 12.02 25.97 -2.94
C ASP A 167 13.12 25.26 -3.74
N ASN A 168 13.96 24.45 -3.09
CA ASN A 168 15.03 23.67 -3.72
C ASN A 168 14.60 22.27 -4.20
N ILE A 169 13.32 21.92 -4.08
CA ILE A 169 12.77 20.66 -4.60
C ILE A 169 12.62 20.80 -6.12
N ALA A 170 13.45 20.07 -6.87
CA ALA A 170 13.40 20.06 -8.33
C ALA A 170 12.48 18.96 -8.86
N ALA A 171 12.46 17.79 -8.20
CA ALA A 171 11.67 16.65 -8.60
C ALA A 171 11.29 15.75 -7.42
N TRP A 172 10.40 14.79 -7.69
CA TRP A 172 10.00 13.72 -6.79
C TRP A 172 10.44 12.39 -7.37
N ALA A 173 11.37 11.71 -6.71
CA ALA A 173 11.81 10.38 -7.10
C ALA A 173 10.93 9.32 -6.43
N GLU A 174 10.37 8.40 -7.21
CA GLU A 174 9.63 7.25 -6.66
C GLU A 174 10.62 6.24 -6.06
N VAL A 175 10.45 5.93 -4.77
CA VAL A 175 11.28 5.00 -4.02
C VAL A 175 10.45 4.05 -3.17
N SER A 176 10.90 2.80 -3.02
CA SER A 176 10.39 1.88 -2.00
C SER A 176 10.94 2.23 -0.61
N LEU A 177 10.39 1.61 0.44
CA LEU A 177 10.90 1.81 1.81
C LEU A 177 12.36 1.34 1.94
N GLU A 178 12.73 0.22 1.31
CA GLU A 178 14.09 -0.31 1.31
C GLU A 178 15.07 0.63 0.61
N GLN A 179 14.66 1.18 -0.53
CA GLN A 179 15.45 2.16 -1.27
C GLN A 179 15.63 3.45 -0.46
N LEU A 180 14.56 3.94 0.16
CA LEU A 180 14.61 5.11 1.04
C LEU A 180 15.60 4.88 2.19
N VAL A 181 15.49 3.77 2.90
CA VAL A 181 16.38 3.44 4.01
C VAL A 181 17.84 3.24 3.57
N GLY A 182 18.05 2.66 2.39
CA GLY A 182 19.38 2.51 1.79
C GLY A 182 20.05 3.81 1.36
N LEU A 183 19.27 4.88 1.16
CA LEU A 183 19.78 6.22 0.86
C LEU A 183 20.12 7.03 2.12
N LEU A 184 19.60 6.65 3.29
CA LEU A 184 19.84 7.36 4.54
C LEU A 184 21.23 7.06 5.10
N PRO A 185 21.99 8.08 5.55
CA PRO A 185 23.21 7.89 6.33
C PRO A 185 22.96 7.02 7.57
N GLU A 186 23.97 6.27 8.02
CA GLU A 186 23.88 5.40 9.21
C GLU A 186 23.28 6.12 10.43
N GLU A 187 23.67 7.38 10.66
CA GLU A 187 23.20 8.20 11.78
C GLU A 187 22.93 9.66 11.37
N GLY A 188 22.06 10.32 12.13
CA GLY A 188 21.90 11.79 12.11
C GLY A 188 20.94 12.35 11.07
N VAL A 189 20.32 11.52 10.24
CA VAL A 189 19.26 11.95 9.30
C VAL A 189 18.07 10.99 9.38
N ASP A 190 16.90 11.55 9.67
CA ASP A 190 15.62 10.86 9.76
C ASP A 190 14.75 11.10 8.50
N VAL A 191 13.50 10.64 8.51
CA VAL A 191 12.53 10.88 7.44
C VAL A 191 11.41 11.78 7.96
N LEU A 192 11.08 12.84 7.22
CA LEU A 192 9.91 13.67 7.48
C LEU A 192 8.82 13.33 6.45
N LEU A 193 7.80 12.62 6.90
CA LEU A 193 6.63 12.28 6.09
C LEU A 193 5.65 13.45 6.01
N ASN A 194 5.13 13.67 4.80
CA ASN A 194 4.01 14.55 4.50
C ASN A 194 4.17 15.94 5.13
N ALA A 195 5.34 16.55 4.93
CA ALA A 195 5.70 17.84 5.52
C ALA A 195 4.60 18.90 5.31
N GLY A 196 4.22 19.59 6.40
CA GLY A 196 3.17 20.61 6.38
C GLY A 196 1.72 20.07 6.35
N ALA A 197 1.51 18.75 6.30
CA ALA A 197 0.19 18.15 6.46
C ALA A 197 -0.24 18.06 7.94
N PRO A 198 -1.54 17.97 8.25
CA PRO A 198 -2.03 17.82 9.63
C PRO A 198 -1.45 16.61 10.37
N ALA A 199 -1.16 15.52 9.66
CA ALA A 199 -0.55 14.30 10.20
C ALA A 199 0.94 14.15 9.83
N SER A 200 1.64 15.26 9.57
CA SER A 200 3.09 15.20 9.30
C SER A 200 3.84 14.54 10.47
N MET A 201 4.76 13.63 10.16
CA MET A 201 5.44 12.81 11.16
C MET A 201 6.92 12.62 10.82
N ARG A 202 7.77 12.74 11.85
CA ARG A 202 9.18 12.35 11.78
C ARG A 202 9.30 10.86 12.10
N LEU A 203 9.88 10.09 11.19
CA LEU A 203 10.20 8.68 11.37
C LEU A 203 11.70 8.53 11.59
N ILE A 204 12.04 7.84 12.69
CA ILE A 204 13.42 7.61 13.08
C ILE A 204 14.05 6.57 12.15
N ALA A 205 15.16 6.92 11.50
CA ALA A 205 15.81 6.05 10.52
C ALA A 205 16.21 4.69 11.11
N ALA A 206 16.66 4.67 12.37
CA ALA A 206 16.99 3.43 13.08
C ALA A 206 15.77 2.51 13.26
N ALA A 207 14.59 3.08 13.55
CA ALA A 207 13.36 2.30 13.69
C ALA A 207 12.91 1.72 12.34
N LEU A 208 13.03 2.49 11.24
CA LEU A 208 12.76 2.01 9.89
C LEU A 208 13.67 0.84 9.49
N ARG A 209 14.98 0.94 9.81
CA ARG A 209 15.94 -0.16 9.57
C ARG A 209 15.58 -1.41 10.37
N GLN A 210 15.20 -1.24 11.63
CA GLN A 210 14.79 -2.34 12.48
C GLN A 210 13.52 -3.02 11.93
N ALA A 211 12.52 -2.24 11.55
CA ALA A 211 11.28 -2.75 10.96
C ALA A 211 11.53 -3.56 9.69
N LEU A 212 12.39 -3.07 8.78
CA LEU A 212 12.78 -3.81 7.58
C LEU A 212 13.58 -5.10 7.88
N ALA A 213 14.36 -5.11 8.97
CA ALA A 213 15.13 -6.29 9.38
C ALA A 213 14.24 -7.35 10.05
N GLU A 214 13.18 -6.93 10.73
CA GLU A 214 12.20 -7.80 11.40
C GLU A 214 11.07 -8.26 10.47
N ALA A 215 10.86 -7.56 9.35
CA ALA A 215 9.88 -7.95 8.34
C ALA A 215 10.17 -9.39 7.86
N PRO A 216 9.15 -10.27 7.84
CA PRO A 216 9.32 -11.60 7.29
C PRO A 216 9.75 -11.44 5.83
N LYS A 217 10.95 -11.94 5.50
CA LYS A 217 11.37 -12.02 4.10
C LYS A 217 10.30 -12.81 3.35
N PRO A 218 9.84 -12.37 2.17
CA PRO A 218 9.00 -13.21 1.35
C PRO A 218 9.74 -14.53 1.20
N GLU A 219 9.12 -15.60 1.68
CA GLU A 219 9.61 -16.95 1.49
C GLU A 219 9.73 -17.11 -0.02
N ALA A 220 10.97 -17.13 -0.51
CA ALA A 220 11.26 -17.25 -1.92
C ALA A 220 10.42 -18.42 -2.42
N ALA A 221 9.49 -18.14 -3.35
CA ALA A 221 8.73 -19.17 -4.02
C ALA A 221 9.73 -20.26 -4.41
N ALA A 222 9.63 -21.41 -3.73
CA ALA A 222 10.46 -22.55 -4.02
C ALA A 222 10.30 -22.82 -5.52
N PRO A 223 11.38 -23.05 -6.27
CA PRO A 223 11.23 -23.46 -7.66
C PRO A 223 10.40 -24.75 -7.67
N GLU A 224 9.17 -24.64 -8.16
CA GLU A 224 8.30 -25.78 -8.40
C GLU A 224 9.02 -26.74 -9.35
N GLY A 225 9.12 -28.00 -8.92
CA GLY A 225 9.19 -29.17 -9.78
C GLY A 225 10.33 -29.19 -10.80
N GLU A 226 11.49 -29.72 -10.38
CA GLU A 226 12.31 -30.52 -11.28
C GLU A 226 11.45 -31.70 -11.79
N ASP A 227 10.89 -31.55 -12.98
CA ASP A 227 10.28 -32.65 -13.72
C ASP A 227 11.34 -33.71 -14.00
N ALA A 228 11.19 -34.83 -13.33
CA ALA A 228 11.85 -36.08 -13.63
C ALA A 228 11.31 -36.64 -14.95
N ASP A 229 11.88 -36.23 -16.09
CA ASP A 229 11.95 -37.12 -17.25
C ASP A 229 13.30 -36.99 -17.96
N GLY A 230 14.12 -38.02 -17.77
CA GLY A 230 15.42 -38.13 -18.39
C GLY A 230 15.31 -38.37 -19.88
N ARG A 231 15.56 -37.34 -20.69
CA ARG A 231 16.02 -37.49 -22.07
C ARG A 231 17.07 -36.42 -22.43
N PRO A 232 18.23 -36.82 -22.99
CA PRO A 232 19.28 -35.87 -23.33
C PRO A 232 18.93 -35.13 -24.63
N ALA A 233 18.78 -33.81 -24.55
CA ALA A 233 18.78 -32.94 -25.72
C ALA A 233 20.24 -32.61 -26.11
N THR A 234 20.67 -33.34 -27.15
CA THR A 234 21.67 -32.97 -28.16
C THR A 234 22.27 -31.57 -28.10
N GLU A 235 23.60 -31.54 -27.91
CA GLU A 235 24.61 -30.84 -28.72
C GLU A 235 24.11 -29.68 -29.61
N ALA A 236 24.44 -28.45 -29.22
CA ALA A 236 24.51 -27.31 -30.13
C ALA A 236 25.78 -26.50 -29.85
N GLU A 237 26.71 -26.64 -30.80
CA GLU A 237 27.94 -25.90 -31.04
C GLU A 237 27.92 -24.41 -30.66
N ALA A 238 28.98 -23.99 -29.98
CA ALA A 238 29.46 -22.61 -30.03
C ALA A 238 30.01 -22.27 -31.42
N PRO A 239 30.01 -20.98 -31.80
CA PRO A 239 31.18 -20.47 -32.49
C PRO A 239 31.84 -19.29 -31.79
N LYS A 240 33.16 -19.38 -31.79
CA LYS A 240 34.15 -18.41 -31.32
C LYS A 240 34.13 -17.13 -32.18
N SER A 241 34.29 -16.01 -31.49
CA SER A 241 35.20 -14.87 -31.77
C SER A 241 35.59 -14.60 -33.23
N GLN A 242 35.34 -13.37 -33.69
CA GLN A 242 36.33 -12.64 -34.48
C GLN A 242 36.17 -11.12 -34.34
N ALA A 243 37.24 -10.50 -33.83
CA ALA A 243 37.47 -9.07 -33.80
C ALA A 243 37.71 -8.48 -35.19
N LYS A 244 37.33 -7.22 -35.43
CA LYS A 244 38.05 -6.32 -36.33
C LYS A 244 37.81 -4.83 -36.02
N LYS A 245 38.93 -4.11 -35.97
CA LYS A 245 39.13 -2.66 -35.82
C LYS A 245 38.65 -1.85 -37.03
N ALA A 246 38.21 -0.61 -36.81
CA ALA A 246 38.64 0.66 -37.47
C ALA A 246 37.60 1.77 -37.17
N LYS A 247 37.90 2.75 -36.31
CA LYS A 247 38.40 4.13 -36.57
C LYS A 247 37.34 5.11 -37.15
N PRO A 248 37.18 6.34 -36.59
CA PRO A 248 36.11 7.27 -36.94
C PRO A 248 36.49 8.19 -38.11
N GLU A 249 35.49 8.67 -38.83
CA GLU A 249 35.63 9.77 -39.80
C GLU A 249 34.56 10.83 -39.54
N ALA A 250 35.04 12.04 -39.31
CA ALA A 250 34.26 13.27 -39.29
C ALA A 250 34.14 13.83 -40.71
N ALA A 251 33.00 14.40 -41.08
CA ALA A 251 32.89 15.67 -41.81
C ALA A 251 31.44 16.01 -42.17
N ALA A 252 31.04 17.22 -41.76
CA ALA A 252 30.32 18.24 -42.51
C ALA A 252 29.15 17.86 -43.45
N GLY A 253 27.98 18.39 -43.07
CA GLY A 253 26.91 18.83 -43.96
C GLY A 253 26.20 19.99 -43.30
#